data_AF-A0A1A8GVB6-F1
#
_entry.id   AF-A0A1A8GVB6-F1
#
_cell.length_a   1.000
_cell.length_b   1.000
_cell.length_c   1.000
_cell.angle_alpha   90.00
_cell.angle_beta   90.00
_cell.angle_gamma   90.00
#
_symmetry.space_group_name_H-M   'P 1'
#
loop_
_entity.id
_entity.type
_entity.pdbx_description
1 polymer ?
#
loop_
_entity_poly.entity_id
_entity_poly.type
_entity_poly.pdbx_seq_one_letter_code
_entity_poly.pdbx_strand_id
1 'polypeptide(L)'
;EKLLLWSQRMTDGYQGIRCDNFTSSWRDGKLFNAVIHKHYPRLIDMGKVYRQTNLENLEQAFGVAERDLGVTRLLDPEDVDVPHPDEKSIITYVSSLYDAMPRVPDIQDGIKANELELRWQE
;
A
#
# COMPACT_ATOMS: atom_id res chain seq x y z
N GLU A 1 -4.42 -12.79 -5.64
CA GLU A 1 -5.56 -11.92 -6.03
C GLU A 1 -5.97 -10.91 -4.97
N LYS A 2 -6.20 -11.27 -3.69
CA LYS A 2 -6.65 -10.31 -2.67
C LYS A 2 -5.73 -9.08 -2.50
N LEU A 3 -4.40 -9.28 -2.47
CA LEU A 3 -3.45 -8.17 -2.29
C LEU A 3 -3.43 -7.22 -3.50
N LEU A 4 -3.49 -7.74 -4.73
CA LEU A 4 -3.53 -6.90 -5.94
C LEU A 4 -4.78 -6.01 -5.95
N LEU A 5 -5.94 -6.59 -5.63
CA LEU A 5 -7.19 -5.85 -5.55
C LEU A 5 -7.13 -4.77 -4.45
N TRP A 6 -6.54 -5.10 -3.29
CA TRP A 6 -6.31 -4.10 -2.25
C TRP A 6 -5.42 -2.96 -2.75
N SER A 7 -4.28 -3.27 -3.37
CA SER A 7 -3.36 -2.27 -3.91
C SER A 7 -4.04 -1.38 -4.95
N GLN A 8 -4.86 -1.95 -5.83
CA GLN A 8 -5.66 -1.19 -6.79
C GLN A 8 -6.62 -0.22 -6.09
N ARG A 9 -7.37 -0.68 -5.07
CA ARG A 9 -8.26 0.18 -4.27
C ARG A 9 -7.51 1.30 -3.54
N MET A 10 -6.27 1.05 -3.12
CA MET A 10 -5.44 2.08 -2.49
C MET A 10 -5.06 3.18 -3.47
N THR A 11 -4.98 2.86 -4.77
CA THR A 11 -4.68 3.82 -5.84
C THR A 11 -5.90 4.52 -6.44
N ASP A 12 -7.12 4.14 -6.05
CA ASP A 12 -8.33 4.81 -6.52
C ASP A 12 -8.35 6.28 -6.09
N GLY A 13 -8.48 7.17 -7.09
CA GLY A 13 -8.48 8.62 -6.93
C GLY A 13 -7.13 9.30 -7.14
N TYR A 14 -6.05 8.55 -7.37
CA TYR A 14 -4.73 9.12 -7.70
C TYR A 14 -4.50 9.11 -9.20
N GLN A 15 -4.24 10.30 -9.77
CA GLN A 15 -4.07 10.45 -11.21
C GLN A 15 -2.76 9.80 -11.69
N GLY A 16 -2.86 8.91 -12.68
CA GLY A 16 -1.69 8.33 -13.34
C GLY A 16 -0.96 7.26 -12.52
N ILE A 17 -1.53 6.82 -11.39
CA ILE A 17 -1.02 5.71 -10.59
C ILE A 17 -1.93 4.49 -10.83
N ARG A 18 -1.37 3.37 -11.26
CA ARG A 18 -2.10 2.11 -11.49
C ARG A 18 -1.29 0.91 -11.04
N CYS A 19 -1.98 -0.04 -10.40
CA CYS A 19 -1.39 -1.29 -9.95
C CYS A 19 -1.84 -2.45 -10.85
N ASP A 20 -0.98 -2.83 -11.80
CA ASP A 20 -1.25 -3.93 -12.73
C ASP A 20 -0.44 -5.19 -12.36
N ASN A 21 0.64 -5.05 -11.59
CA ASN A 21 1.53 -6.14 -11.17
C ASN A 21 2.27 -5.81 -9.85
N PHE A 22 3.07 -6.76 -9.36
CA PHE A 22 3.99 -6.58 -8.23
C PHE A 22 5.46 -6.44 -8.67
N THR A 23 5.69 -5.81 -9.82
CA THR A 23 7.03 -5.51 -10.32
C THR A 23 7.09 -4.06 -10.79
N SER A 24 6.94 -3.81 -12.08
CA SER A 24 7.10 -2.49 -12.71
C SER A 24 6.10 -1.44 -12.24
N SER A 25 4.90 -1.81 -11.78
CA SER A 25 3.93 -0.87 -11.20
C SER A 25 4.42 -0.17 -9.94
N TRP A 26 5.40 -0.76 -9.23
CA TRP A 26 5.91 -0.24 -7.96
C TRP A 26 7.24 0.50 -8.10
N ARG A 27 7.88 0.36 -9.27
CA ARG A 27 9.24 0.87 -9.56
C ARG A 27 9.37 2.38 -9.32
N ASP A 28 8.39 3.18 -9.69
CA ASP A 28 8.48 4.64 -9.60
C ASP A 28 8.21 5.20 -8.20
N GLY A 29 7.95 4.32 -7.23
CA GLY A 29 7.71 4.64 -5.83
C GLY A 29 6.37 5.32 -5.53
N LYS A 30 5.62 5.77 -6.54
CA LYS A 30 4.37 6.52 -6.32
C LYS A 30 3.30 5.65 -5.71
N LEU A 31 3.28 4.36 -6.06
CA LEU A 31 2.30 3.42 -5.55
C LEU A 31 2.45 3.19 -4.04
N PHE A 32 3.69 3.05 -3.55
CA PHE A 32 3.98 2.98 -2.11
C PHE A 32 3.51 4.24 -1.37
N ASN A 33 3.83 5.41 -1.92
CA ASN A 33 3.38 6.69 -1.35
C ASN A 33 1.86 6.83 -1.34
N ALA A 34 1.17 6.42 -2.41
CA ALA A 34 -0.29 6.47 -2.51
C ALA A 34 -0.97 5.56 -1.47
N VAL A 35 -0.42 4.36 -1.25
CA VAL A 35 -0.87 3.41 -0.21
C VAL A 35 -0.78 4.07 1.17
N ILE A 36 0.36 4.67 1.51
CA ILE A 36 0.55 5.36 2.80
C ILE A 36 -0.40 6.56 2.92
N HIS A 37 -0.46 7.41 1.88
CA HIS A 37 -1.31 8.60 1.87
C HIS A 37 -2.80 8.27 2.01
N LYS A 38 -3.28 7.15 1.46
CA LYS A 38 -4.69 6.75 1.54
C LYS A 38 -5.16 6.58 2.98
N HIS A 39 -4.29 6.04 3.85
CA HIS A 39 -4.59 5.83 5.27
C HIS A 39 -4.14 6.99 6.15
N TYR A 40 -3.02 7.63 5.80
CA TYR A 40 -2.40 8.70 6.58
C TYR A 40 -2.04 9.92 5.69
N PRO A 41 -3.04 10.71 5.25
CA PRO A 41 -2.82 11.81 4.31
C PRO A 41 -1.82 12.87 4.78
N ARG A 42 -1.62 12.99 6.10
CA ARG A 42 -0.71 13.97 6.70
C ARG A 42 0.78 13.61 6.56
N LEU A 43 1.10 12.34 6.28
CA LEU A 43 2.49 11.88 6.22
C LEU A 43 3.14 12.08 4.84
N ILE A 44 2.33 12.23 3.79
CA ILE A 44 2.79 12.25 2.40
C ILE A 44 2.23 13.49 1.69
N ASP A 45 3.09 14.25 1.00
CA ASP A 45 2.65 15.29 0.07
C ASP A 45 2.64 14.73 -1.35
N MET A 46 1.47 14.29 -1.82
CA MET A 46 1.35 13.73 -3.16
C MET A 46 1.69 14.72 -4.27
N GLY A 47 1.57 16.03 -4.02
CA GLY A 47 2.01 17.04 -4.97
C GLY A 47 3.50 16.92 -5.26
N LYS A 48 4.32 16.65 -4.24
CA LYS A 48 5.77 16.38 -4.41
C LYS A 48 6.04 15.04 -5.08
N VAL A 49 5.33 13.99 -4.67
CA VAL A 49 5.51 12.62 -5.19
C VAL A 49 5.41 12.56 -6.72
N TYR A 50 4.51 13.33 -7.32
CA TYR A 50 4.36 13.38 -8.78
C TYR A 50 5.53 14.04 -9.53
N ARG A 51 6.38 14.81 -8.85
CA ARG A 51 7.50 15.57 -9.45
C ARG A 51 8.88 15.02 -9.08
N GLN A 52 8.94 14.13 -8.10
CA GLN A 52 10.17 13.51 -7.63
C GLN A 52 10.63 12.36 -8.54
N THR A 53 11.91 12.01 -8.41
CA THR A 53 12.49 10.82 -9.02
C THR A 53 11.99 9.54 -8.35
N ASN A 54 12.19 8.40 -9.01
CA ASN A 54 11.82 7.09 -8.46
C ASN A 54 12.50 6.84 -7.11
N LEU A 55 13.82 7.06 -7.03
CA LEU A 55 14.60 6.85 -5.81
C LEU A 55 14.12 7.74 -4.66
N GLU A 56 13.83 9.02 -4.92
CA GLU A 56 13.29 9.92 -3.88
C GLU A 56 11.92 9.45 -3.37
N ASN A 57 11.05 9.00 -4.27
CA ASN A 57 9.75 8.47 -3.89
C ASN A 57 9.86 7.17 -3.08
N LEU A 58 10.73 6.25 -3.49
CA LEU A 58 10.98 4.98 -2.81
C LEU A 58 11.57 5.22 -1.42
N GLU A 59 12.62 6.03 -1.32
CA GLU A 59 13.26 6.40 -0.06
C GLU A 59 12.26 7.05 0.91
N GLN A 60 11.47 8.00 0.43
CA GLN A 60 10.44 8.65 1.24
C GLN A 60 9.41 7.65 1.75
N ALA A 61 8.88 6.79 0.88
CA ALA A 61 7.86 5.83 1.27
C ALA A 61 8.39 4.84 2.32
N PHE A 62 9.58 4.28 2.09
CA PHE A 62 10.17 3.31 3.01
C PHE A 62 10.53 3.95 4.35
N GLY A 63 11.10 5.17 4.33
CA GLY A 63 11.43 5.90 5.55
C GLY A 63 10.20 6.33 6.37
N VAL A 64 9.10 6.71 5.72
CA VAL A 64 7.83 7.00 6.41
C VAL A 64 7.21 5.72 6.97
N ALA A 65 7.16 4.65 6.19
CA ALA A 65 6.60 3.38 6.64
C ALA A 65 7.35 2.81 7.85
N GLU A 66 8.68 2.89 7.86
CA GLU A 66 9.48 2.44 9.00
C GLU A 66 9.28 3.31 10.24
N ARG A 67 9.45 4.62 10.11
CA ARG A 67 9.44 5.55 11.25
C ARG A 67 8.05 5.75 11.84
N ASP A 68 7.03 5.90 11.00
CA ASP A 68 5.70 6.32 11.42
C ASP A 68 4.71 5.15 11.52
N LEU A 69 4.93 4.06 10.77
CA LEU A 69 4.04 2.89 10.74
C LEU A 69 4.66 1.62 11.36
N GLY A 70 5.97 1.65 11.69
CA GLY A 70 6.68 0.51 12.26
C GLY A 70 6.88 -0.67 11.28
N VAL A 71 6.80 -0.42 9.98
CA VAL A 71 6.99 -1.46 8.95
C VAL A 71 8.48 -1.60 8.65
N THR A 72 9.05 -2.76 8.98
CA THR A 72 10.46 -3.06 8.71
C THR A 72 10.81 -2.81 7.25
N ARG A 73 11.86 -2.03 6.99
CA ARG A 73 12.38 -1.78 5.65
C ARG A 73 13.07 -3.03 5.08
N LEU A 74 12.38 -3.72 4.16
CA LEU A 74 12.89 -4.96 3.52
C LEU A 74 13.49 -4.73 2.14
N LEU A 75 13.32 -3.53 1.58
CA LEU A 75 13.71 -3.19 0.23
C LEU A 75 14.63 -1.97 0.26
N ASP A 76 15.67 -2.01 -0.56
CA ASP A 76 16.48 -0.84 -0.88
C ASP A 76 15.94 -0.18 -2.16
N PRO A 77 15.86 1.17 -2.22
CA PRO A 77 15.37 1.88 -3.39
C PRO A 77 16.08 1.50 -4.69
N GLU A 78 17.39 1.30 -4.66
CA GLU A 78 18.17 0.87 -5.84
C GLU A 78 17.75 -0.50 -6.39
N ASP A 79 17.32 -1.43 -5.53
CA ASP A 79 16.87 -2.76 -5.94
C ASP A 79 15.45 -2.73 -6.54
N VAL A 80 14.70 -1.67 -6.26
CA VAL A 80 13.35 -1.45 -6.78
C VAL A 80 13.35 -0.57 -8.02
N ASP A 81 14.26 0.40 -8.16
CA ASP A 81 14.37 1.24 -9.37
C ASP A 81 15.13 0.56 -10.51
N VAL A 82 14.73 -0.66 -10.83
CA VAL A 82 15.21 -1.44 -11.98
C VAL A 82 14.06 -1.78 -12.92
N PRO A 83 14.30 -2.10 -14.20
CA PRO A 83 13.23 -2.41 -15.16
C PRO A 83 12.27 -3.52 -14.71
N HIS A 84 12.79 -4.52 -14.00
CA HIS A 84 12.05 -5.68 -13.52
C HIS A 84 12.45 -6.01 -12.07
N PRO A 85 11.87 -5.34 -11.06
CA PRO A 85 12.13 -5.64 -9.65
C PRO A 85 11.69 -7.06 -9.29
N ASP A 86 12.30 -7.67 -8.27
CA ASP A 86 11.91 -9.01 -7.83
C ASP A 86 10.47 -9.02 -7.27
N GLU A 87 9.59 -9.77 -7.92
CA GLU A 87 8.17 -9.79 -7.60
C GLU A 87 7.88 -10.26 -6.18
N LYS A 88 8.63 -11.26 -5.69
CA LYS A 88 8.39 -11.85 -4.36
C LYS A 88 8.81 -10.88 -3.26
N SER A 89 9.90 -10.15 -3.46
CA SER A 89 10.36 -9.10 -2.56
C SER A 89 9.33 -7.96 -2.48
N ILE A 90 8.80 -7.50 -3.62
CA ILE A 90 7.71 -6.50 -3.64
C ILE A 90 6.47 -7.02 -2.93
N ILE A 91 5.99 -8.23 -3.25
CA ILE A 91 4.83 -8.84 -2.58
C ILE A 91 5.03 -8.91 -1.07
N THR A 92 6.22 -9.34 -0.63
CA THR A 92 6.54 -9.47 0.79
C THR A 92 6.42 -8.13 1.50
N TYR A 93 7.03 -7.09 0.95
CA TYR A 93 6.98 -5.76 1.56
C TYR A 93 5.58 -5.12 1.51
N VAL A 94 4.87 -5.27 0.38
CA VAL A 94 3.49 -4.80 0.25
C VAL A 94 2.54 -5.53 1.21
N SER A 95 2.79 -6.81 1.49
CA SER A 95 2.05 -7.57 2.51
C SER A 95 2.31 -7.01 3.91
N SER A 96 3.54 -6.65 4.24
CA SER A 96 3.87 -5.99 5.51
C SER A 96 3.18 -4.62 5.65
N LEU A 97 3.09 -3.83 4.57
CA LEU A 97 2.28 -2.61 4.57
C LEU A 97 0.80 -2.91 4.81
N TYR A 98 0.24 -3.88 4.09
CA TYR A 98 -1.16 -4.29 4.24
C TYR A 98 -1.49 -4.67 5.69
N ASP A 99 -0.63 -5.43 6.35
CA ASP A 99 -0.84 -5.87 7.74
C ASP A 99 -0.74 -4.72 8.76
N ALA A 100 0.03 -3.67 8.46
CA ALA A 100 0.15 -2.49 9.30
C ALA A 100 -1.01 -1.49 9.14
N MET A 101 -1.75 -1.54 8.03
CA MET A 101 -2.84 -0.61 7.78
C MET A 101 -4.12 -1.00 8.53
N PRO A 102 -4.92 -0.03 9.01
CA PRO A 102 -6.21 -0.31 9.62
C PRO A 102 -7.12 -1.07 8.66
N ARG A 103 -7.65 -2.23 9.10
CA ARG A 103 -8.68 -2.93 8.34
C ARG A 103 -9.96 -2.12 8.44
N VAL A 104 -10.43 -1.58 7.31
CA VAL A 104 -11.83 -1.17 7.20
C VAL A 104 -12.64 -2.45 7.37
N PRO A 105 -13.59 -2.54 8.33
CA PRO A 105 -14.46 -3.70 8.43
C PRO A 105 -15.09 -3.91 7.05
N ASP A 106 -14.84 -5.07 6.45
CA ASP A 106 -15.48 -5.40 5.19
C ASP A 106 -17.01 -5.34 5.44
N ILE A 107 -17.79 -4.73 4.56
CA ILE A 107 -19.26 -4.67 4.75
C ILE A 107 -19.84 -6.09 4.92
N GLN A 108 -19.15 -7.10 4.37
CA GLN A 108 -19.45 -8.52 4.56
C GLN A 108 -19.24 -9.02 6.00
N ASP A 109 -18.22 -8.52 6.72
CA ASP A 109 -18.02 -8.85 8.13
C ASP A 109 -19.06 -8.16 9.02
N GLY A 110 -19.48 -6.94 8.66
CA GLY A 110 -20.58 -6.25 9.33
C GLY A 110 -21.93 -6.99 9.20
N ILE A 111 -22.23 -7.56 8.02
CA ILE A 111 -23.44 -8.34 7.81
C ILE A 111 -23.39 -9.67 8.60
N LYS A 112 -22.25 -10.36 8.61
CA LYS A 112 -22.09 -11.62 9.37
C LYS A 112 -22.12 -11.42 10.88
N ALA A 113 -21.53 -10.33 11.39
CA ALA A 113 -21.59 -9.99 12.80
C ALA A 113 -23.03 -9.73 13.24
N ASN A 114 -23.79 -8.99 12.43
CA ASN A 114 -25.20 -8.69 12.70
C ASN A 114 -26.09 -9.96 12.61
N GLU A 115 -25.83 -10.86 11.65
CA GLU A 115 -26.51 -12.16 11.57
C GLU A 115 -26.20 -13.09 12.75
N LEU A 116 -24.96 -13.12 13.24
CA LEU A 116 -24.64 -13.88 14.45
C LEU A 116 -25.40 -13.30 15.63
N GLU A 117 -25.33 -11.98 15.85
CA GLU A 117 -25.95 -11.30 16.99
C GLU A 117 -27.48 -11.53 17.05
N LEU A 118 -28.14 -11.56 15.89
CA LEU A 118 -29.56 -11.92 15.77
C LEU A 118 -29.85 -13.38 16.16
N ARG A 119 -28.94 -14.32 15.89
CA ARG A 119 -29.10 -15.75 16.24
C ARG A 119 -28.87 -16.07 17.71
N TRP A 120 -28.16 -15.21 18.47
CA TRP A 120 -27.96 -15.41 19.91
C TRP A 120 -29.07 -14.78 20.77
N GLN A 121 -30.02 -14.07 20.15
CA GLN A 121 -31.20 -13.51 20.81
C GLN A 121 -32.46 -14.37 20.67
N GLU A 122 -32.42 -15.48 19.91
CA GLU A 122 -33.46 -16.52 19.86
C GLU A 122 -33.14 -17.70 20.80
#